data_AF-A0AAW7DM99-F1
#
_entry.id   AF-A0AAW7DM99-F1
#
_cell.length_a   1.000
_cell.length_b   1.000
_cell.length_c   1.000
_cell.angle_alpha   90.00
_cell.angle_beta   90.00
_cell.angle_gamma   90.00
#
_symmetry.space_group_name_H-M   'P 1'
#
loop_
_entity.id
_entity.type
_entity.pdbx_description
1 polymer ?
#
loop_
_entity_poly.entity_id
_entity_poly.type
_entity_poly.pdbx_seq_one_letter_code
_entity_poly.pdbx_strand_id
1 'polypeptide(L)'
;MLSATATRRRQRGPAFSHTAQRLVAALVALLALVSVILGLRLGVAALKDYQASSFLSYWQTQRQAPSERAWQVAAAAMEQALAWYPGANPAMHERFGAMWQWRSVQAQPGTAEQQQQLARAQQQALNELRQAASLRPRWPFVWTSLAYAKLQAGELDAEFSKALQQAQHYGPARHPVQERIAEIGLIAWPRLSTADQQLVTASLQQSAAFSPKSRRYLLQLADELQRQAWLCQLLADQRAPCSANGVTP
;
A
#
# COMPACT_ATOMS: atom_id res chain seq x y z
N MET A 1 -29.57 15.53 72.91
CA MET A 1 -29.63 14.43 71.93
C MET A 1 -31.07 14.30 71.45
N LEU A 2 -31.32 14.50 70.14
CA LEU A 2 -32.05 13.57 69.27
C LEU A 2 -32.48 14.32 67.99
N SER A 3 -32.03 13.76 66.88
CA SER A 3 -31.95 14.35 65.55
C SER A 3 -33.28 14.31 64.81
N ALA A 4 -33.63 15.43 64.17
CA ALA A 4 -34.71 15.50 63.20
C ALA A 4 -34.23 14.90 61.86
N THR A 5 -34.84 13.79 61.44
CA THR A 5 -34.56 13.12 60.17
C THR A 5 -35.28 13.83 59.02
N ALA A 6 -34.51 14.49 58.16
CA ALA A 6 -34.98 15.09 56.92
C ALA A 6 -35.44 14.00 55.92
N THR A 7 -36.73 14.00 55.60
CA THR A 7 -37.34 13.08 54.63
C THR A 7 -37.07 13.57 53.21
N ARG A 8 -36.11 12.93 52.53
CA ARG A 8 -35.72 13.24 51.14
C ARG A 8 -36.79 12.70 50.19
N ARG A 9 -37.69 13.58 49.72
CA ARG A 9 -38.73 13.28 48.72
C ARG A 9 -38.07 12.91 47.38
N ARG A 10 -37.97 11.62 47.07
CA ARG A 10 -37.54 11.13 45.74
C ARG A 10 -38.58 11.56 44.71
N GLN A 11 -38.26 12.59 43.94
CA GLN A 11 -39.00 12.95 42.73
C GLN A 11 -38.85 11.78 41.73
N ARG A 12 -39.92 11.00 41.57
CA ARG A 12 -40.03 10.02 40.48
C ARG A 12 -40.23 10.81 39.19
N GLY A 13 -39.27 10.74 38.27
CA GLY A 13 -39.42 11.31 36.93
C GLY A 13 -40.67 10.74 36.21
N PRO A 14 -41.21 11.46 35.21
CA PRO A 14 -42.42 11.03 34.51
C PRO A 14 -42.24 9.63 33.90
N ALA A 15 -43.21 8.75 34.14
CA ALA A 15 -43.22 7.40 33.57
C ALA A 15 -43.48 7.50 32.05
N PHE A 16 -42.56 6.96 31.24
CA PHE A 16 -42.76 6.85 29.80
C PHE A 16 -44.03 6.03 29.48
N SER A 17 -44.78 6.44 28.46
CA SER A 17 -45.95 5.67 28.00
C SER A 17 -45.52 4.29 27.44
N HIS A 18 -46.40 3.30 27.52
CA HIS A 18 -46.14 1.97 26.95
C HIS A 18 -45.83 2.01 25.45
N THR A 19 -46.39 2.99 24.71
CA THR A 19 -46.08 3.21 23.29
C THR A 19 -44.64 3.68 23.10
N ALA A 20 -44.18 4.65 23.91
CA ALA A 20 -42.80 5.11 23.87
C ALA A 20 -41.81 3.99 24.21
N GLN A 21 -42.12 3.14 25.20
CA GLN A 21 -41.30 1.98 25.56
C GLN A 21 -41.17 0.97 24.41
N ARG A 22 -42.27 0.67 23.71
CA ARG A 22 -42.26 -0.24 22.54
C ARG A 22 -41.44 0.33 21.38
N LEU A 23 -41.55 1.63 21.12
CA LEU A 23 -40.76 2.31 20.07
C LEU A 23 -39.27 2.29 20.38
N VAL A 24 -38.88 2.58 21.63
CA VAL A 24 -37.48 2.48 22.07
C VAL A 24 -36.96 1.05 21.93
N ALA A 25 -37.73 0.05 22.37
CA ALA A 25 -37.35 -1.35 22.24
C ALA A 25 -37.17 -1.78 20.77
N ALA A 26 -38.07 -1.35 19.88
CA ALA A 26 -37.96 -1.62 18.45
C ALA A 26 -36.73 -0.96 17.82
N LEU A 27 -36.42 0.28 18.18
CA LEU A 27 -35.21 0.98 17.73
C LEU A 27 -33.94 0.27 18.20
N VAL A 28 -33.89 -0.16 19.46
CA VAL A 28 -32.76 -0.92 20.01
C VAL A 28 -32.59 -2.25 19.27
N ALA A 29 -33.68 -2.97 19.02
CA ALA A 29 -33.64 -4.22 18.26
C ALA A 29 -33.14 -4.02 16.83
N LEU A 30 -33.57 -2.94 16.17
CA LEU A 30 -33.10 -2.58 14.83
C LEU A 30 -31.60 -2.24 14.83
N LEU A 31 -31.12 -1.43 15.77
CA LEU A 31 -29.71 -1.09 15.89
C LEU A 31 -28.84 -2.31 16.20
N ALA A 32 -29.33 -3.23 17.05
CA ALA A 32 -28.67 -4.49 17.33
C ALA A 32 -28.56 -5.36 16.06
N LEU A 33 -29.64 -5.49 15.30
CA LEU A 33 -29.65 -6.24 14.04
C LEU A 33 -28.66 -5.64 13.02
N VAL A 34 -28.67 -4.32 12.83
CA VAL A 34 -27.73 -3.63 11.95
C VAL A 34 -26.28 -3.88 12.39
N SER A 35 -26.01 -3.82 13.70
CA SER A 35 -24.67 -4.06 14.25
C SER A 35 -24.20 -5.50 14.00
N VAL A 36 -25.08 -6.50 14.15
CA VAL A 36 -24.78 -7.90 13.84
C VAL A 36 -24.47 -8.08 12.35
N ILE A 37 -25.28 -7.48 11.46
CA ILE A 37 -25.06 -7.56 10.02
C ILE A 37 -23.72 -6.93 9.64
N LEU A 38 -23.42 -5.72 10.14
CA LEU A 38 -22.14 -5.05 9.88
C LEU A 38 -20.95 -5.84 10.44
N GLY A 39 -21.09 -6.40 11.64
CA GLY A 39 -20.07 -7.24 12.26
C GLY A 39 -19.76 -8.48 11.43
N LEU A 40 -20.80 -9.18 10.94
CA LEU A 40 -20.63 -10.34 10.08
C LEU A 40 -19.92 -9.96 8.77
N ARG A 41 -20.37 -8.87 8.13
CA ARG A 41 -19.76 -8.36 6.89
C ARG A 41 -18.28 -8.03 7.07
N LEU A 42 -17.93 -7.31 8.13
CA LEU A 42 -16.55 -6.97 8.46
C LEU A 42 -15.73 -8.22 8.78
N GLY A 43 -16.29 -9.18 9.51
CA GLY A 43 -15.63 -10.45 9.83
C GLY A 43 -15.28 -11.26 8.59
N VAL A 44 -16.23 -11.42 7.66
CA VAL A 44 -15.97 -12.11 6.38
C VAL A 44 -14.94 -11.35 5.56
N ALA A 45 -15.06 -10.02 5.45
CA ALA A 45 -14.10 -9.20 4.72
C ALA A 45 -12.68 -9.34 5.28
N ALA A 46 -12.51 -9.30 6.60
CA ALA A 46 -11.22 -9.44 7.26
C ALA A 46 -10.60 -10.84 7.06
N LEU A 47 -11.41 -11.90 7.14
CA LEU A 47 -10.92 -13.27 6.88
C LEU A 47 -10.39 -13.42 5.45
N LYS A 48 -11.10 -12.85 4.47
CA LYS A 48 -10.73 -12.91 3.07
C LYS A 48 -9.51 -12.05 2.74
N ASP A 49 -9.42 -10.86 3.32
CA ASP A 49 -8.23 -10.00 3.22
C ASP A 49 -7.00 -10.67 3.84
N TYR A 50 -7.17 -11.31 5.00
CA TYR A 50 -6.10 -12.08 5.65
C TYR A 50 -5.62 -13.22 4.75
N GLN A 51 -6.55 -14.01 4.18
CA GLN A 51 -6.23 -15.08 3.23
C GLN A 51 -5.36 -14.54 2.08
N ALA A 52 -5.79 -13.48 1.38
CA ALA A 52 -5.03 -12.90 0.29
C ALA A 52 -3.66 -12.32 0.73
N SER A 53 -3.61 -11.65 1.88
CA SER A 53 -2.38 -11.09 2.43
C SER A 53 -1.31 -12.14 2.75
N SER A 54 -1.74 -13.34 3.18
CA SER A 54 -0.82 -14.45 3.44
C SER A 54 -0.12 -14.93 2.17
N PHE A 55 -0.85 -15.00 1.05
CA PHE A 55 -0.29 -15.33 -0.26
C PHE A 55 0.71 -14.26 -0.72
N LEU A 56 0.33 -12.98 -0.62
CA LEU A 56 1.21 -11.88 -0.99
C LEU A 56 2.51 -11.88 -0.16
N SER A 57 2.41 -12.08 1.15
CA SER A 57 3.57 -12.17 2.04
C SER A 57 4.47 -13.36 1.69
N TYR A 58 3.88 -14.49 1.30
CA TYR A 58 4.63 -15.67 0.86
C TYR A 58 5.41 -15.38 -0.43
N TRP A 59 4.77 -14.77 -1.44
CA TRP A 59 5.43 -14.42 -2.71
C TRP A 59 6.57 -13.42 -2.51
N GLN A 60 6.35 -12.38 -1.69
CA GLN A 60 7.37 -11.39 -1.36
C GLN A 60 8.58 -12.02 -0.65
N THR A 61 8.32 -12.94 0.29
CA THR A 61 9.38 -13.57 1.09
C THR A 61 10.21 -14.55 0.26
N GLN A 62 9.55 -15.39 -0.55
CA GLN A 62 10.22 -16.37 -1.39
C GLN A 62 10.84 -15.75 -2.65
N ARG A 63 10.48 -14.51 -2.97
CA ARG A 63 10.75 -13.86 -4.27
C ARG A 63 10.34 -14.74 -5.46
N GLN A 64 9.33 -15.57 -5.23
CA GLN A 64 8.75 -16.46 -6.20
C GLN A 64 7.34 -16.01 -6.46
N ALA A 65 7.00 -16.00 -7.73
CA ALA A 65 5.75 -15.45 -8.14
C ALA A 65 4.66 -16.55 -8.21
N PRO A 66 3.38 -16.20 -8.09
CA PRO A 66 2.32 -17.19 -7.91
C PRO A 66 2.14 -18.15 -9.08
N SER A 67 1.87 -19.42 -8.79
CA SER A 67 1.20 -20.28 -9.78
C SER A 67 -0.17 -19.71 -10.16
N GLU A 68 -0.65 -20.01 -11.35
CA GLU A 68 -1.95 -19.51 -11.82
C GLU A 68 -3.09 -19.85 -10.86
N ARG A 69 -3.08 -21.05 -10.27
CA ARG A 69 -4.06 -21.44 -9.25
C ARG A 69 -3.94 -20.62 -7.97
N ALA A 70 -2.72 -20.37 -7.48
CA ALA A 70 -2.50 -19.56 -6.28
C ALA A 70 -2.94 -18.11 -6.51
N TRP A 71 -2.67 -17.58 -7.71
CA TRP A 71 -3.16 -16.27 -8.14
C TRP A 71 -4.68 -16.19 -8.09
N GLN A 72 -5.39 -17.13 -8.74
CA GLN A 72 -6.86 -17.14 -8.80
C GLN A 72 -7.49 -17.20 -7.40
N VAL A 73 -6.95 -18.04 -6.51
CA VAL A 73 -7.45 -18.14 -5.12
C VAL A 73 -7.26 -16.84 -4.37
N ALA A 74 -6.09 -16.21 -4.47
CA ALA A 74 -5.79 -14.97 -3.77
C ALA A 74 -6.59 -13.78 -4.33
N ALA A 75 -6.72 -13.67 -5.66
CA ALA A 75 -7.50 -12.63 -6.31
C ALA A 75 -8.98 -12.73 -5.94
N ALA A 76 -9.57 -13.94 -6.01
CA ALA A 76 -10.95 -14.16 -5.59
C ALA A 76 -11.16 -13.84 -4.11
N ALA A 77 -10.17 -14.09 -3.25
CA ALA A 77 -10.23 -13.68 -1.85
C ALA A 77 -10.23 -12.15 -1.70
N MET A 78 -9.42 -11.40 -2.46
CA MET A 78 -9.47 -9.93 -2.43
C MET A 78 -10.78 -9.36 -2.96
N GLU A 79 -11.30 -9.91 -4.07
CA GLU A 79 -12.60 -9.51 -4.61
C GLU A 79 -13.72 -9.72 -3.58
N GLN A 80 -13.70 -10.86 -2.87
CA GLN A 80 -14.63 -11.12 -1.77
C GLN A 80 -14.41 -10.16 -0.60
N ALA A 81 -13.16 -9.87 -0.22
CA ALA A 81 -12.87 -8.94 0.87
C ALA A 81 -13.47 -7.55 0.59
N LEU A 82 -13.26 -7.03 -0.63
CA LEU A 82 -13.81 -5.75 -1.08
C LEU A 82 -15.34 -5.78 -1.15
N ALA A 83 -15.95 -6.86 -1.65
CA ALA A 83 -17.40 -6.98 -1.75
C ALA A 83 -18.10 -7.05 -0.38
N TRP A 84 -17.50 -7.72 0.58
CA TRP A 84 -18.06 -7.87 1.92
C TRP A 84 -17.84 -6.61 2.78
N TYR A 85 -16.74 -5.89 2.60
CA TYR A 85 -16.43 -4.71 3.39
C TYR A 85 -17.50 -3.61 3.20
N PRO A 86 -18.07 -3.05 4.27
CA PRO A 86 -19.03 -1.97 4.16
C PRO A 86 -18.30 -0.67 3.79
N GLY A 87 -18.45 -0.22 2.54
CA GLY A 87 -17.86 1.02 2.04
C GLY A 87 -16.49 0.81 1.40
N ALA A 88 -15.70 1.89 1.30
CA ALA A 88 -14.41 1.87 0.65
C ALA A 88 -13.28 1.56 1.65
N ASN A 89 -12.37 0.65 1.30
CA ASN A 89 -11.19 0.34 2.11
C ASN A 89 -9.88 0.59 1.34
N PRO A 90 -9.20 1.72 1.56
CA PRO A 90 -7.95 2.03 0.86
C PRO A 90 -6.84 1.00 1.05
N ALA A 91 -6.75 0.35 2.21
CA ALA A 91 -5.69 -0.62 2.46
C ALA A 91 -5.89 -1.92 1.66
N MET A 92 -7.14 -2.32 1.45
CA MET A 92 -7.48 -3.47 0.60
C MET A 92 -7.16 -3.18 -0.86
N HIS A 93 -7.52 -1.99 -1.37
CA HIS A 93 -7.14 -1.56 -2.72
C HIS A 93 -5.61 -1.48 -2.90
N GLU A 94 -4.88 -0.91 -1.95
CA GLU A 94 -3.40 -0.86 -1.99
C GLU A 94 -2.79 -2.27 -2.07
N ARG A 95 -3.30 -3.19 -1.25
CA ARG A 95 -2.86 -4.60 -1.24
C ARG A 95 -3.20 -5.31 -2.55
N PHE A 96 -4.40 -5.12 -3.08
CA PHE A 96 -4.80 -5.75 -4.32
C PHE A 96 -3.98 -5.23 -5.51
N GLY A 97 -3.70 -3.92 -5.53
CA GLY A 97 -2.77 -3.32 -6.48
C GLY A 97 -1.38 -3.94 -6.42
N ALA A 98 -0.83 -4.13 -5.21
CA ALA A 98 0.46 -4.82 -5.03
C ALA A 98 0.43 -6.28 -5.52
N MET A 99 -0.68 -6.99 -5.33
CA MET A 99 -0.85 -8.34 -5.88
C MET A 99 -0.82 -8.33 -7.41
N TRP A 100 -1.52 -7.39 -8.05
CA TRP A 100 -1.50 -7.24 -9.51
C TRP A 100 -0.11 -6.88 -10.05
N GLN A 101 0.69 -6.08 -9.33
CA GLN A 101 2.09 -5.83 -9.68
C GLN A 101 2.93 -7.12 -9.67
N TRP A 102 2.72 -7.99 -8.67
CA TRP A 102 3.37 -9.32 -8.66
C TRP A 102 2.92 -10.19 -9.84
N ARG A 103 1.65 -10.07 -10.27
CA ARG A 103 1.15 -10.78 -11.44
C ARG A 103 1.77 -10.27 -12.74
N SER A 104 1.99 -8.96 -12.89
CA SER A 104 2.58 -8.37 -14.09
C SER A 104 4.05 -8.75 -14.26
N VAL A 105 4.83 -8.85 -13.19
CA VAL A 105 6.25 -9.27 -13.28
C VAL A 105 6.41 -10.70 -13.83
N GLN A 106 5.39 -11.56 -13.70
CA GLN A 106 5.44 -12.93 -14.23
C GLN A 106 5.11 -13.08 -15.70
N ALA A 107 4.35 -12.14 -16.28
CA ALA A 107 3.89 -12.30 -17.64
C ALA A 107 5.07 -12.01 -18.57
N GLN A 108 5.82 -13.05 -18.93
CA GLN A 108 6.87 -12.96 -19.94
C GLN A 108 6.20 -12.65 -21.28
N PRO A 109 6.53 -11.52 -21.93
CA PRO A 109 5.95 -11.20 -23.22
C PRO A 109 6.57 -12.13 -24.28
N GLY A 110 5.79 -13.12 -24.73
CA GLY A 110 6.15 -13.99 -25.85
C GLY A 110 5.04 -14.01 -26.90
N THR A 111 3.86 -14.50 -26.52
CA THR A 111 2.68 -14.53 -27.37
C THR A 111 1.81 -13.28 -27.23
N ALA A 112 0.96 -12.99 -28.22
CA ALA A 112 -0.02 -11.91 -28.14
C ALA A 112 -0.95 -12.04 -26.92
N GLU A 113 -1.31 -13.27 -26.55
CA GLU A 113 -2.12 -13.55 -25.37
C GLU A 113 -1.39 -13.18 -24.07
N GLN A 114 -0.10 -13.55 -23.96
CA GLN A 114 0.72 -13.19 -22.78
C GLN A 114 0.90 -11.68 -22.65
N GLN A 115 1.09 -10.97 -23.77
CA GLN A 115 1.15 -9.50 -23.78
C GLN A 115 -0.17 -8.89 -23.32
N GLN A 116 -1.30 -9.45 -23.75
CA GLN A 116 -2.61 -8.99 -23.31
C GLN A 116 -2.83 -9.25 -21.81
N GLN A 117 -2.40 -10.40 -21.29
CA GLN A 117 -2.45 -10.71 -19.86
C GLN A 117 -1.58 -9.76 -19.03
N LEU A 118 -0.37 -9.45 -19.51
CA LEU A 118 0.52 -8.46 -18.89
C LEU A 118 -0.14 -7.09 -18.82
N ALA A 119 -0.66 -6.58 -19.94
CA ALA A 119 -1.32 -5.29 -20.01
C ALA A 119 -2.55 -5.22 -19.09
N ARG A 120 -3.34 -6.31 -19.02
CA ARG A 120 -4.46 -6.40 -18.07
C ARG A 120 -3.98 -6.33 -16.63
N ALA A 121 -2.94 -7.07 -16.27
CA ALA A 121 -2.42 -7.08 -14.90
C ALA A 121 -1.88 -5.69 -14.49
N GLN A 122 -1.12 -5.03 -15.38
CA GLN A 122 -0.64 -3.67 -15.17
C GLN A 122 -1.80 -2.68 -14.98
N GLN A 123 -2.83 -2.76 -15.82
CA GLN A 123 -3.98 -1.86 -15.72
C GLN A 123 -4.78 -2.08 -14.44
N GLN A 124 -4.95 -3.33 -14.00
CA GLN A 124 -5.59 -3.62 -12.73
C GLN A 124 -4.78 -3.08 -11.54
N ALA A 125 -3.45 -3.24 -11.56
CA ALA A 125 -2.59 -2.63 -10.55
C ALA A 125 -2.77 -1.10 -10.48
N LEU A 126 -2.77 -0.43 -11.63
CA LEU A 126 -2.97 1.02 -11.72
C LEU A 126 -4.34 1.44 -11.18
N ASN A 127 -5.41 0.73 -11.55
CA ASN A 127 -6.77 1.05 -11.09
C ASN A 127 -6.91 0.94 -9.56
N GLU A 128 -6.43 -0.16 -8.99
CA GLU A 128 -6.48 -0.39 -7.55
C GLU A 128 -5.64 0.64 -6.78
N LEU A 129 -4.45 0.98 -7.28
CA LEU A 129 -3.57 1.97 -6.66
C LEU A 129 -4.10 3.40 -6.79
N ARG A 130 -4.75 3.75 -7.92
CA ARG A 130 -5.47 5.02 -8.07
C ARG A 130 -6.63 5.12 -7.07
N GLN A 131 -7.40 4.04 -6.91
CA GLN A 131 -8.48 4.00 -5.93
C GLN A 131 -7.94 4.21 -4.51
N ALA A 132 -6.89 3.47 -4.13
CA ALA A 132 -6.24 3.64 -2.83
C ALA A 132 -5.69 5.06 -2.63
N ALA A 133 -5.07 5.67 -3.65
CA ALA A 133 -4.53 7.03 -3.60
C ALA A 133 -5.63 8.08 -3.46
N SER A 134 -6.78 7.90 -4.13
CA SER A 134 -7.94 8.79 -3.99
C SER A 134 -8.54 8.77 -2.58
N LEU A 135 -8.54 7.59 -1.95
CA LEU A 135 -9.06 7.37 -0.59
C LEU A 135 -8.07 7.80 0.50
N ARG A 136 -6.76 7.81 0.19
CA ARG A 136 -5.69 8.24 1.11
C ARG A 136 -4.67 9.14 0.39
N PRO A 137 -5.05 10.37 0.02
CA PRO A 137 -4.16 11.25 -0.75
C PRO A 137 -2.88 11.64 0.00
N ARG A 138 -2.87 11.53 1.34
CA ARG A 138 -1.71 11.86 2.18
C ARG A 138 -0.84 10.65 2.58
N TRP A 139 -1.14 9.46 2.05
CA TRP A 139 -0.39 8.25 2.39
C TRP A 139 0.76 8.05 1.39
N PRO A 140 2.03 8.16 1.78
CA PRO A 140 3.12 8.17 0.80
C PRO A 140 3.37 6.81 0.12
N PHE A 141 3.04 5.70 0.79
CA PHE A 141 3.30 4.35 0.25
C PHE A 141 2.42 4.01 -0.96
N VAL A 142 1.17 4.48 -0.99
CA VAL A 142 0.33 4.26 -2.18
C VAL A 142 0.86 5.03 -3.38
N TRP A 143 1.45 6.21 -3.16
CA TRP A 143 2.06 6.99 -4.23
C TRP A 143 3.34 6.35 -4.76
N THR A 144 4.21 5.79 -3.91
CA THR A 144 5.37 5.04 -4.41
C THR A 144 4.97 3.76 -5.12
N SER A 145 3.95 3.06 -4.63
CA SER A 145 3.37 1.90 -5.32
C SER A 145 2.78 2.29 -6.67
N LEU A 146 2.05 3.40 -6.78
CA LEU A 146 1.50 3.90 -8.04
C LEU A 146 2.61 4.30 -9.03
N ALA A 147 3.63 5.02 -8.58
CA ALA A 147 4.79 5.36 -9.41
C ALA A 147 5.52 4.09 -9.91
N TYR A 148 5.63 3.06 -9.07
CA TYR A 148 6.23 1.79 -9.47
C TYR A 148 5.35 1.02 -10.47
N ALA A 149 4.02 0.98 -10.29
CA ALA A 149 3.10 0.39 -11.27
C ALA A 149 3.19 1.10 -12.63
N LYS A 150 3.23 2.44 -12.62
CA LYS A 150 3.44 3.28 -13.80
C LYS A 150 4.75 2.96 -14.51
N LEU A 151 5.84 2.83 -13.76
CA LEU A 151 7.13 2.40 -14.30
C LEU A 151 7.04 1.02 -14.96
N GLN A 152 6.40 0.04 -14.31
CA GLN A 152 6.21 -1.30 -14.87
C GLN A 152 5.37 -1.29 -16.15
N ALA A 153 4.36 -0.42 -16.23
CA ALA A 153 3.53 -0.22 -17.41
C ALA A 153 4.23 0.60 -18.52
N GLY A 154 5.40 1.19 -18.23
CA GLY A 154 6.09 2.10 -19.15
C GLY A 154 5.46 3.49 -19.27
N GLU A 155 4.51 3.83 -18.40
CA GLU A 155 3.76 5.09 -18.37
C GLU A 155 4.50 6.15 -17.53
N LEU A 156 5.60 6.69 -18.05
CA LEU A 156 6.35 7.79 -17.41
C LEU A 156 5.74 9.16 -17.77
N ASP A 157 4.48 9.35 -17.42
CA ASP A 157 3.66 10.52 -17.74
C ASP A 157 3.54 11.50 -16.56
N ALA A 158 2.66 12.49 -16.68
CA ALA A 158 2.41 13.46 -15.61
C ALA A 158 1.87 12.82 -14.31
N GLU A 159 1.16 11.69 -14.40
CA GLU A 159 0.68 10.97 -13.22
C GLU A 159 1.84 10.26 -12.50
N PHE A 160 2.81 9.72 -13.25
CA PHE A 160 4.05 9.20 -12.69
C PHE A 160 4.84 10.28 -11.92
N SER A 161 5.09 11.44 -12.54
CA SER A 161 5.80 12.55 -11.87
C SER A 161 5.02 13.04 -10.65
N LYS A 162 3.69 13.16 -10.74
CA LYS A 162 2.84 13.51 -9.60
C LYS A 162 2.97 12.48 -8.49
N ALA A 163 2.97 11.19 -8.79
CA ALA A 163 3.11 10.14 -7.79
C ALA A 163 4.45 10.22 -7.05
N LEU A 164 5.56 10.47 -7.77
CA LEU A 164 6.87 10.71 -7.13
C LEU A 164 6.85 11.94 -6.21
N GLN A 165 6.27 13.05 -6.67
CA GLN A 165 6.17 14.28 -5.88
C GLN A 165 5.31 14.09 -4.62
N GLN A 166 4.17 13.41 -4.71
CA GLN A 166 3.30 13.15 -3.57
C GLN A 166 3.94 12.18 -2.56
N ALA A 167 4.65 11.16 -3.06
CA ALA A 167 5.44 10.26 -2.22
C ALA A 167 6.52 11.02 -1.45
N GLN A 168 7.27 11.89 -2.13
CA GLN A 168 8.30 12.72 -1.51
C GLN A 168 7.71 13.72 -0.51
N HIS A 169 6.59 14.37 -0.87
CA HIS A 169 5.95 15.38 -0.03
C HIS A 169 5.40 14.80 1.28
N TYR A 170 4.74 13.64 1.23
CA TYR A 170 4.14 13.02 2.42
C TYR A 170 5.05 12.00 3.13
N GLY A 171 6.17 11.61 2.52
CA GLY A 171 7.11 10.64 3.06
C GLY A 171 8.60 11.04 3.02
N PRO A 172 8.98 12.32 3.26
CA PRO A 172 10.37 12.75 3.07
C PRO A 172 11.34 12.04 4.04
N ALA A 173 10.90 11.76 5.27
CA ALA A 173 11.70 11.09 6.30
C ALA A 173 11.46 9.56 6.39
N ARG A 174 10.60 9.00 5.54
CA ARG A 174 10.25 7.56 5.60
C ARG A 174 11.21 6.77 4.74
N HIS A 175 12.15 6.07 5.34
CA HIS A 175 13.15 5.31 4.60
C HIS A 175 12.59 4.35 3.55
N PRO A 176 11.55 3.53 3.84
CA PRO A 176 10.98 2.66 2.81
C PRO A 176 10.40 3.42 1.60
N VAL A 177 9.94 4.66 1.79
CA VAL A 177 9.45 5.53 0.71
C VAL A 177 10.64 6.02 -0.11
N GLN A 178 11.67 6.53 0.54
CA GLN A 178 12.89 7.02 -0.13
C GLN A 178 13.62 5.91 -0.89
N GLU A 179 13.71 4.71 -0.30
CA GLU A 179 14.33 3.55 -0.94
C GLU A 179 13.56 3.13 -2.20
N ARG A 180 12.22 3.15 -2.16
CA ARG A 180 11.39 2.87 -3.33
C ARG A 180 11.51 3.96 -4.40
N ILE A 181 11.58 5.24 -4.04
CA ILE A 181 11.83 6.33 -5.00
C ILE A 181 13.22 6.18 -5.64
N ALA A 182 14.24 5.84 -4.85
CA ALA A 182 15.58 5.58 -5.33
C ALA A 182 15.63 4.40 -6.32
N GLU A 183 14.95 3.29 -6.01
CA GLU A 183 14.78 2.13 -6.90
C GLU A 183 14.12 2.52 -8.23
N ILE A 184 12.97 3.21 -8.18
CA ILE A 184 12.26 3.71 -9.38
C ILE A 184 13.22 4.57 -10.21
N GLY A 185 13.95 5.45 -9.53
CA GLY A 185 14.94 6.34 -10.10
C GLY A 185 16.05 5.63 -10.85
N LEU A 186 16.65 4.62 -10.24
CA LEU A 186 17.71 3.80 -10.84
C LEU A 186 17.25 3.13 -12.13
N ILE A 187 16.03 2.59 -12.13
CA ILE A 187 15.45 1.89 -13.28
C ILE A 187 15.09 2.89 -14.40
N ALA A 188 14.48 4.02 -14.03
CA ALA A 188 13.89 4.95 -14.99
C ALA A 188 14.83 6.07 -15.45
N TRP A 189 16.01 6.23 -14.84
CA TRP A 189 16.87 7.42 -14.91
C TRP A 189 16.92 8.16 -16.27
N PRO A 190 17.19 7.49 -17.41
CA PRO A 190 17.34 8.18 -18.70
C PRO A 190 16.05 8.80 -19.24
N ARG A 191 14.90 8.38 -18.72
CA ARG A 191 13.57 8.79 -19.18
C ARG A 191 12.89 9.75 -18.20
N LEU A 192 13.53 10.09 -17.09
CA LEU A 192 13.00 11.02 -16.11
C LEU A 192 13.12 12.46 -16.60
N SER A 193 12.15 13.29 -16.22
CA SER A 193 12.26 14.75 -16.36
C SER A 193 13.40 15.28 -15.48
N THR A 194 13.92 16.47 -15.77
CA THR A 194 14.95 17.10 -14.92
C THR A 194 14.48 17.28 -13.48
N ALA A 195 13.20 17.61 -13.28
CA ALA A 195 12.62 17.75 -11.94
C ALA A 195 12.57 16.40 -11.20
N ASP A 196 12.17 15.33 -11.88
CA ASP A 196 12.13 14.00 -11.28
C ASP A 196 13.53 13.44 -11.02
N GLN A 197 14.52 13.75 -11.87
CA GLN A 197 15.92 13.42 -11.64
C GLN A 197 16.45 14.06 -10.34
N GLN A 198 16.16 15.34 -10.10
CA GLN A 198 16.56 16.02 -8.86
C GLN A 198 15.93 15.37 -7.63
N LEU A 199 14.63 15.07 -7.70
CA LEU A 199 13.90 14.40 -6.62
C LEU A 199 14.51 13.02 -6.33
N VAL A 200 14.71 12.20 -7.36
CA VAL A 200 15.30 10.87 -7.26
C VAL A 200 16.73 10.90 -6.73
N THR A 201 17.55 11.86 -7.16
CA THR A 201 18.92 12.02 -6.66
C THR A 201 18.93 12.24 -5.15
N ALA A 202 18.05 13.09 -4.63
CA ALA A 202 17.93 13.29 -3.18
C ALA A 202 17.55 11.99 -2.46
N SER A 203 16.59 11.23 -3.00
CA SER A 203 16.18 9.94 -2.44
C SER A 203 17.28 8.87 -2.52
N LEU A 204 18.09 8.84 -3.59
CA LEU A 204 19.25 7.95 -3.75
C LEU A 204 20.30 8.25 -2.68
N GLN A 205 20.65 9.52 -2.52
CA GLN A 205 21.61 9.98 -1.52
C GLN A 205 21.13 9.70 -0.09
N GLN A 206 19.87 10.00 0.21
CA GLN A 206 19.29 9.75 1.54
C GLN A 206 19.23 8.26 1.87
N SER A 207 18.82 7.43 0.90
CA SER A 207 18.74 5.99 1.07
C SER A 207 20.12 5.36 1.22
N ALA A 208 21.12 5.80 0.45
CA ALA A 208 22.49 5.32 0.56
C ALA A 208 23.14 5.71 1.90
N ALA A 209 22.84 6.89 2.43
CA ALA A 209 23.35 7.35 3.72
C ALA A 209 22.67 6.68 4.93
N PHE A 210 21.46 6.14 4.76
CA PHE A 210 20.66 5.63 5.88
C PHE A 210 21.30 4.44 6.61
N SER A 211 21.74 3.43 5.85
CA SER A 211 22.32 2.22 6.42
C SER A 211 23.20 1.48 5.43
N PRO A 212 24.19 0.70 5.90
CA PRO A 212 24.99 -0.17 5.03
C PRO A 212 24.16 -1.20 4.25
N LYS A 213 23.01 -1.63 4.79
CA LYS A 213 22.09 -2.54 4.10
C LYS A 213 21.44 -1.86 2.89
N SER A 214 20.87 -0.66 3.10
CA SER A 214 20.25 0.12 2.02
C SER A 214 21.26 0.49 0.94
N ARG A 215 22.47 0.93 1.33
CA ARG A 215 23.56 1.20 0.38
C ARG A 215 23.91 -0.02 -0.47
N ARG A 216 24.10 -1.20 0.15
CA ARG A 216 24.39 -2.45 -0.58
C ARG A 216 23.26 -2.82 -1.54
N TYR A 217 22.01 -2.67 -1.11
CA TYR A 217 20.85 -2.92 -1.97
C TYR A 217 20.88 -2.02 -3.22
N LEU A 218 21.09 -0.71 -3.07
CA LEU A 218 21.16 0.22 -4.20
C LEU A 218 22.35 -0.07 -5.13
N LEU A 219 23.52 -0.42 -4.58
CA LEU A 219 24.69 -0.78 -5.38
C LEU A 219 24.48 -2.09 -6.15
N GLN A 220 23.87 -3.10 -5.52
CA GLN A 220 23.53 -4.35 -6.19
C GLN A 220 22.52 -4.12 -7.33
N LEU A 221 21.46 -3.35 -7.06
CA LEU A 221 20.49 -2.99 -8.09
C LEU A 221 21.15 -2.20 -9.23
N ALA A 222 22.05 -1.28 -8.91
CA ALA A 222 22.79 -0.53 -9.93
C ALA A 222 23.71 -1.44 -10.76
N ASP A 223 24.33 -2.45 -10.16
CA ASP A 223 25.13 -3.45 -10.88
C ASP A 223 24.26 -4.29 -11.84
N GLU A 224 23.12 -4.81 -11.36
CA GLU A 224 22.12 -5.52 -12.18
C GLU A 224 21.63 -4.68 -13.38
N LEU A 225 21.56 -3.35 -13.20
CA LEU A 225 21.17 -2.39 -14.24
C LEU A 225 22.35 -1.83 -15.06
N GLN A 226 23.59 -2.27 -14.82
CA GLN A 226 24.82 -1.75 -15.43
C GLN A 226 25.04 -0.23 -15.23
N ARG A 227 24.61 0.30 -14.08
CA ARG A 227 24.65 1.71 -13.66
C ARG A 227 25.53 1.97 -12.44
N GLN A 228 26.29 0.98 -11.97
CA GLN A 228 27.10 1.12 -10.76
C GLN A 228 28.06 2.32 -10.81
N ALA A 229 28.79 2.51 -11.92
CA ALA A 229 29.73 3.63 -12.07
C ALA A 229 29.04 5.00 -11.95
N TRP A 230 27.88 5.16 -12.59
CA TRP A 230 27.09 6.38 -12.51
C TRP A 230 26.58 6.64 -11.08
N LEU A 231 26.01 5.62 -10.43
CA LEU A 231 25.56 5.74 -9.04
C LEU A 231 26.73 6.10 -8.12
N CYS A 232 27.90 5.52 -8.36
CA CYS A 232 29.10 5.80 -7.57
C CYS A 232 29.60 7.23 -7.73
N GLN A 233 29.55 7.79 -8.94
CA GLN A 233 29.85 9.21 -9.15
C GLN A 233 28.84 10.10 -8.42
N LEU A 234 27.55 9.75 -8.47
CA LEU A 234 26.49 10.48 -7.76
C LEU A 234 26.66 10.45 -6.23
N LEU A 235 27.19 9.34 -5.69
CA LEU A 235 27.39 9.12 -4.26
C LEU A 235 28.78 9.48 -3.75
N ALA A 236 29.71 9.89 -4.63
CA ALA A 236 31.13 10.11 -4.28
C ALA A 236 31.33 11.15 -3.16
N ASP A 237 30.37 12.05 -2.97
CA ASP A 237 30.35 13.02 -1.88
C ASP A 237 30.15 12.38 -0.48
N GLN A 238 29.72 11.11 -0.42
CA GLN A 238 29.37 10.39 0.81
C GLN A 238 30.39 9.30 1.19
N ARG A 239 31.64 9.69 1.47
CA ARG A 239 32.74 9.07 2.28
C ARG A 239 32.89 7.53 2.45
N ALA A 240 32.18 6.68 1.73
CA ALA A 240 32.27 5.23 1.80
C ALA A 240 32.68 4.64 0.44
N PRO A 241 33.49 3.56 0.42
CA PRO A 241 33.91 2.94 -0.83
C PRO A 241 32.71 2.46 -1.65
N CYS A 242 32.91 2.46 -2.95
CA CYS A 242 31.90 2.17 -3.95
C CYS A 242 32.11 0.76 -4.51
N SER A 243 32.14 -0.24 -3.62
CA SER A 243 32.20 -1.65 -4.00
C SER A 243 30.92 -2.38 -3.56
N ALA A 244 30.31 -3.15 -4.46
CA ALA A 244 29.19 -4.04 -4.13
C ALA A 244 29.62 -5.13 -3.14
N ASN A 245 30.89 -5.55 -3.24
CA ASN A 245 31.56 -6.43 -2.30
C ASN A 245 32.36 -5.57 -1.32
N GLY A 246 31.83 -5.34 -0.12
CA GLY A 246 32.53 -4.63 0.96
C GLY A 246 33.70 -5.40 1.55
N VAL A 247 34.60 -5.94 0.70
CA VAL A 247 35.86 -6.57 1.07
C VAL A 247 36.89 -6.18 0.00
N THR A 248 37.66 -5.14 0.26
CA THR A 248 39.07 -5.16 -0.17
C THR A 248 39.84 -6.08 0.79
N PRO A 249 40.88 -6.79 0.33
CA PRO A 249 41.68 -7.69 1.16
C PRO A 249 42.23 -7.01 2.42
#